data_AF-A0A969IXM3-F1
#
_entry.id   AF-A0A969IXM3-F1
#
_cell.length_a   1.000
_cell.length_b   1.000
_cell.length_c   1.000
_cell.angle_alpha   90.00
_cell.angle_beta   90.00
_cell.angle_gamma   90.00
#
_symmetry.space_group_name_H-M   'P 1'
#
loop_
_entity.id
_entity.type
_entity.pdbx_description
1 polymer ?
#
loop_
_entity_poly.entity_id
_entity_poly.type
_entity_poly.pdbx_seq_one_letter_code
_entity_poly.pdbx_strand_id
1 'polypeptide(L)'
;MFTPTHVLVSRSRKTPVQLISSAAGCKILTEPEWQRGSEPAFEIRPRQGFFCQGIPVVGYRLQPIDIKATHPAAEGQGQSTTRA
;
A
#
# COMPACT_ATOMS: atom_id res chain seq x y z
N MET A 1 -6.76 2.17 -15.44
CA MET A 1 -7.05 3.28 -14.51
C MET A 1 -6.11 3.14 -13.33
N PHE A 2 -5.54 4.23 -12.82
CA PHE A 2 -4.70 4.20 -11.63
C PHE A 2 -5.58 4.05 -10.37
N THR A 3 -5.26 3.09 -9.50
CA THR A 3 -6.01 2.82 -8.28
C THR A 3 -5.09 2.93 -7.08
N PRO A 4 -4.99 4.12 -6.44
CA PRO A 4 -4.10 4.31 -5.31
C PRO A 4 -4.60 3.50 -4.11
N THR A 5 -3.68 2.79 -3.47
CA THR A 5 -3.97 2.01 -2.24
C THR A 5 -3.43 2.72 -1.00
N HIS A 6 -2.43 3.58 -1.16
CA HIS A 6 -1.75 4.26 -0.08
C HIS A 6 -1.45 5.71 -0.45
N VAL A 7 -1.09 6.50 0.56
CA VAL A 7 -0.47 7.80 0.41
C VAL A 7 0.98 7.69 0.87
N LEU A 8 1.93 8.00 -0.01
CA LEU A 8 3.31 8.23 0.34
C LEU A 8 3.44 9.62 0.97
N VAL A 9 3.84 9.66 2.23
CA VAL A 9 3.94 10.90 3.02
C VAL A 9 5.40 11.21 3.28
N SER A 10 5.82 12.40 2.87
CA SER A 10 7.07 13.03 3.25
C SER A 10 6.80 14.27 4.13
N ARG A 11 7.85 15.00 4.51
CA ARG A 11 7.70 16.24 5.29
C ARG A 11 6.86 17.31 4.58
N SER A 12 7.00 17.42 3.26
CA SER A 12 6.41 18.52 2.47
C SER A 12 5.29 18.07 1.54
N ARG A 13 5.10 16.75 1.35
CA ARG A 13 4.19 16.23 0.34
C ARG A 13 3.46 14.99 0.80
N LYS A 14 2.23 14.86 0.33
CA LYS A 14 1.43 13.64 0.35
C LYS A 14 1.13 13.26 -1.10
N THR A 15 1.47 12.04 -1.50
CA THR A 15 1.30 11.58 -2.89
C THR A 15 0.54 10.26 -2.88
N PRO A 16 -0.64 10.18 -3.54
CA PRO A 16 -1.32 8.91 -3.75
C PRO A 16 -0.45 7.96 -4.56
N VAL A 17 -0.34 6.71 -4.10
CA VAL A 17 0.52 5.68 -4.67
C VAL A 17 -0.20 4.33 -4.67
N GLN A 18 0.15 3.48 -5.62
CA GLN A 18 -0.23 2.08 -5.65
C GLN A 18 0.97 1.23 -5.22
N LEU A 19 0.77 0.34 -4.25
CA LEU A 19 1.78 -0.64 -3.87
C LEU A 19 1.68 -1.87 -4.78
N ILE A 20 2.83 -2.31 -5.29
CA ILE A 20 2.96 -3.49 -6.14
C ILE A 20 3.92 -4.46 -5.46
N SER A 21 3.47 -5.69 -5.20
CA SER A 21 4.31 -6.73 -4.60
C SER A 21 5.50 -7.09 -5.51
N SER A 22 6.65 -7.33 -4.92
CA SER A 22 7.89 -7.73 -5.59
C SER A 22 8.67 -8.75 -4.74
N ALA A 23 9.69 -9.38 -5.31
CA ALA A 23 10.49 -10.38 -4.59
C ALA A 23 11.20 -9.81 -3.33
N ALA A 24 11.53 -8.52 -3.32
CA ALA A 24 12.27 -7.87 -2.23
C ALA A 24 11.39 -7.08 -1.25
N GLY A 25 10.08 -6.99 -1.50
CA GLY A 25 9.18 -6.10 -0.77
C GLY A 25 8.09 -5.54 -1.68
N CYS A 26 7.83 -4.24 -1.61
CA CYS A 26 6.84 -3.59 -2.47
C CYS A 26 7.47 -2.46 -3.27
N LYS A 27 7.17 -2.38 -4.58
CA LYS A 27 7.39 -1.19 -5.38
C LYS A 27 6.26 -0.19 -5.14
N ILE A 28 6.59 1.10 -5.20
CA ILE A 28 5.67 2.21 -4.94
C ILE A 28 5.45 2.95 -6.26
N LEU A 29 4.34 2.66 -6.92
CA LEU A 29 3.99 3.24 -8.21
C LEU A 29 3.18 4.53 -8.02
N THR A 30 3.66 5.62 -8.60
CA THR A 30 2.94 6.89 -8.68
C THR A 30 2.09 6.96 -9.95
N GLU A 31 1.09 7.85 -9.97
CA GLU A 31 0.25 8.04 -11.15
C GLU A 31 1.04 8.47 -12.40
N PRO A 32 2.02 9.41 -12.34
CA PRO A 32 2.82 9.75 -13.51
C PRO A 32 3.66 8.60 -14.05
N GLU A 33 4.21 7.75 -13.17
CA GLU A 33 4.95 6.55 -13.58
C GLU A 33 4.02 5.55 -14.27
N TRP A 34 2.79 5.37 -13.76
CA TRP A 34 1.77 4.53 -14.38
C TRP A 34 1.38 5.03 -15.78
N GLN A 35 1.12 6.33 -15.91
CA GLN A 35 0.75 6.96 -17.19
C GLN A 35 1.85 6.82 -18.25
N ARG A 36 3.12 6.86 -17.81
CA ARG A 36 4.29 6.73 -18.69
C ARG A 36 4.71 5.28 -18.94
N GLY A 37 4.15 4.30 -18.22
CA GLY A 37 4.61 2.92 -18.25
C GLY A 37 6.06 2.75 -17.78
N SER A 38 6.53 3.62 -16.89
CA SER A 38 7.89 3.59 -16.38
C SER A 38 8.02 2.70 -15.14
N GLU A 39 9.22 2.17 -14.91
CA GLU A 39 9.50 1.42 -13.69
C GLU A 39 9.40 2.33 -12.45
N PRO A 40 8.75 1.88 -11.37
CA PRO A 40 8.68 2.64 -10.12
C PRO A 40 10.07 2.96 -9.57
N ALA A 41 10.33 4.23 -9.28
CA ALA A 41 11.60 4.64 -8.70
C ALA A 41 11.72 4.25 -7.22
N PHE A 42 10.60 4.21 -6.50
CA PHE A 42 10.57 3.91 -5.07
C PHE A 42 10.20 2.46 -4.77
N GLU A 43 10.81 1.92 -3.73
CA GLU A 43 10.44 0.64 -3.15
C GLU A 43 10.56 0.68 -1.62
N ILE A 44 9.80 -0.19 -0.96
CA ILE A 44 9.91 -0.45 0.47
C ILE A 44 10.28 -1.92 0.68
N ARG A 45 11.35 -2.14 1.42
CA ARG A 45 11.85 -3.47 1.76
C ARG A 45 11.55 -3.76 3.23
N PRO A 46 10.94 -4.92 3.56
CA PRO A 46 10.67 -5.29 4.94
C PRO A 46 11.94 -5.18 5.80
N ARG A 47 11.82 -4.55 6.98
CA ARG A 47 12.90 -4.30 7.95
C ARG A 47 14.04 -3.38 7.49
N GLN A 48 14.17 -3.06 6.20
CA GLN A 48 15.21 -2.17 5.68
C GLN A 48 14.70 -0.75 5.42
N GLY A 49 13.41 -0.58 5.14
CA GLY A 49 12.80 0.74 4.92
C GLY A 49 12.67 1.12 3.45
N PHE A 50 12.73 2.42 3.15
CA PHE A 50 12.48 2.97 1.81
C PHE A 50 13.77 3.10 1.01
N PHE A 51 13.64 2.86 -0.29
CA PHE A 51 14.71 3.04 -1.27
C PHE A 51 14.18 3.81 -2.47
N CYS A 52 15.04 4.65 -3.05
CA CYS A 52 14.81 5.31 -4.33
C CYS A 52 15.94 4.86 -5.28
N GLN A 53 15.59 4.14 -6.35
CA GLN A 53 16.55 3.59 -7.32
C GLN A 53 17.68 2.78 -6.64
N GLY A 54 17.33 2.01 -5.61
CA GLY A 54 18.28 1.19 -4.83
C GLY A 54 19.08 1.94 -3.75
N ILE A 55 18.90 3.25 -3.60
CA ILE A 55 19.56 4.06 -2.56
C ILE A 55 18.62 4.19 -1.34
N PRO A 56 19.08 3.86 -0.12
CA PRO A 56 18.27 4.02 1.10
C PRO A 56 17.88 5.49 1.32
N VAL A 57 16.61 5.73 1.65
CA VAL A 57 16.08 7.07 1.94
C VAL A 57 15.22 7.07 3.20
N VAL A 58 15.17 8.22 3.88
CA VAL A 58 14.45 8.42 5.15
C VAL A 58 13.41 9.53 5.04
N GLY A 59 12.55 9.66 6.05
CA GLY A 59 11.53 10.72 6.12
C GLY A 59 10.28 10.43 5.30
N TYR A 60 10.12 9.20 4.83
CA TYR A 60 8.93 8.71 4.15
C TYR A 60 8.17 7.72 5.02
N ARG A 61 6.84 7.72 4.89
CA ARG A 61 5.96 6.69 5.44
C ARG A 61 4.80 6.43 4.49
N LEU A 62 4.26 5.22 4.54
CA LEU A 62 3.04 4.87 3.83
C LEU A 62 1.86 4.96 4.79
N GLN A 63 0.80 5.62 4.35
CA GLN A 63 -0.49 5.62 5.04
C GLN A 63 -1.51 4.91 4.14
N PRO A 64 -2.18 3.84 4.60
CA PRO A 64 -3.27 3.23 3.84
C PRO A 64 -4.33 4.27 3.52
N ILE A 65 -4.87 4.23 2.31
CA ILE A 65 -6.12 4.94 2.01
C ILE A 65 -7.23 4.05 2.56
N ASP A 66 -8.00 4.57 3.51
CA ASP A 66 -9.24 3.94 3.96
C ASP A 66 -10.25 3.99 2.80
N ILE A 67 -10.11 3.06 1.87
CA ILE A 67 -11.21 2.66 1.02
C ILE A 67 -12.06 1.83 1.98
N LYS A 68 -13.03 2.45 2.65
CA LYS A 68 -14.03 1.69 3.43
C LYS A 68 -14.47 0.54 2.55
N ALA A 69 -13.97 -0.65 2.85
CA ALA A 69 -14.48 -1.85 2.27
C ALA A 69 -15.94 -1.85 2.68
N THR A 70 -16.82 -1.69 1.71
CA THR A 70 -18.16 -2.27 1.78
C THR A 70 -17.94 -3.78 1.88
N HIS A 71 -17.50 -4.26 3.03
CA HIS A 71 -17.86 -5.58 3.49
C HIS A 71 -19.28 -5.43 4.01
N PRO A 72 -20.31 -6.07 3.40
CA PRO A 72 -21.46 -6.42 4.21
C PRO A 72 -20.90 -7.22 5.37
N ALA A 73 -21.18 -6.75 6.58
CA ALA A 73 -20.92 -7.49 7.79
C ALA A 73 -21.51 -8.89 7.60
N ALA A 74 -20.67 -9.91 7.48
CA ALA A 74 -21.07 -11.23 7.89
C ALA A 74 -21.11 -11.17 9.41
N GLU A 75 -22.27 -10.76 9.93
CA GLU A 75 -22.60 -10.88 11.33
C GLU A 75 -22.44 -12.36 11.71
N GLY A 76 -21.44 -12.64 12.53
CA GLY A 76 -21.43 -13.85 13.30
C GLY A 76 -22.61 -13.82 14.26
N GLN A 77 -23.63 -14.65 13.99
CA GLN A 77 -24.50 -15.15 15.04
C GLN A 77 -24.10 -16.59 15.34
N GLY A 78 -23.51 -16.77 16.51
CA GLY A 78 -23.25 -18.07 17.08
C GLY A 78 -24.56 -18.83 17.29
N GLN A 79 -24.53 -20.12 17.00
CA GLN A 79 -25.44 -21.09 17.60
C GLN A 79 -24.61 -22.22 18.18
N SER A 80 -24.29 -22.08 19.46
CA SER A 80 -24.08 -23.20 20.36
C SER A 80 -25.46 -23.73 20.75
N THR A 81 -25.85 -24.89 20.25
CA THR A 81 -26.74 -25.79 21.00
C THR A 81 -26.29 -27.22 20.77
N THR A 82 -25.61 -27.73 21.79
CA THR A 82 -25.27 -29.13 21.98
C THR A 82 -26.54 -29.97 22.08
N ARG A 83 -26.46 -31.11 21.42
CA ARG A 83 -27.38 -32.24 21.38
C ARG A 83 -27.49 -32.92 22.76
N ALA A 84 -28.72 -33.13 23.25
CA ALA A 84 -29.11 -34.25 24.12
C ALA A 84 -30.64 -34.39 24.09
#